data_AF-A0A845LCZ2-F1
#
_entry.id   AF-A0A845LCZ2-F1
#
_cell.length_a   1.000
_cell.length_b   1.000
_cell.length_c   1.000
_cell.angle_alpha   90.00
_cell.angle_beta   90.00
_cell.angle_gamma   90.00
#
_symmetry.space_group_name_H-M   'P 1'
#
loop_
_entity.id
_entity.type
_entity.pdbx_description
1 polymer ?
#
loop_
_entity_poly.entity_id
_entity_poly.type
_entity_poly.pdbx_seq_one_letter_code
_entity_poly.pdbx_strand_id
1 'polypeptide(L)'
;MIVAAGIITLLTAIFGSVFFFEKRKQRRSKKEKPDIPSAQTFLKIKDIRHSAINLGAGEYRAAIECGSINYFLLSDNEQSSVESAFSRYLSGLTRPVQFQIQTRQVDMRWAINQIRSNAARQQNPVLQGYAENLAG
;
A
#
# COMPACT_ATOMS: atom_id res chain seq x y z
N MET A 1 -46.02 37.44 35.37
CA MET A 1 -45.80 36.03 34.99
C MET A 1 -45.98 35.73 33.50
N ILE A 2 -46.85 36.45 32.76
CA ILE A 2 -47.14 36.18 31.34
C ILE A 2 -45.95 36.46 30.39
N VAL A 3 -45.14 37.50 30.68
CA VAL A 3 -43.98 37.88 29.84
C VAL A 3 -42.86 36.82 29.87
N ALA A 4 -42.66 36.15 31.01
CA ALA A 4 -41.62 35.13 31.16
C ALA A 4 -41.95 33.84 30.37
N ALA A 5 -43.24 33.49 30.26
CA ALA A 5 -43.68 32.32 29.50
C ALA A 5 -43.44 32.47 27.99
N GLY A 6 -43.63 33.68 27.44
CA GLY A 6 -43.42 33.95 26.01
C GLY A 6 -41.94 33.83 25.56
N ILE A 7 -41.00 34.23 26.42
CA ILE A 7 -39.57 34.16 26.13
C ILE A 7 -39.09 32.69 26.07
N ILE A 8 -39.61 31.85 26.96
CA ILE A 8 -39.26 30.42 27.01
C ILE A 8 -39.73 29.69 25.75
N THR A 9 -40.95 29.97 25.26
CA THR A 9 -41.45 29.37 24.02
C THR A 9 -40.64 29.76 22.79
N LEU A 10 -40.18 31.02 22.74
CA LEU A 10 -39.36 31.50 21.62
C LEU A 10 -37.98 30.84 21.62
N LEU A 11 -37.37 30.68 22.80
CA LEU A 11 -36.08 29.99 22.95
C LEU A 11 -36.16 28.52 22.56
N THR A 12 -37.25 27.81 22.91
CA THR A 12 -37.43 26.41 22.49
C THR A 12 -37.61 26.26 20.98
N ALA A 13 -38.27 27.21 20.32
CA ALA A 13 -38.47 27.19 18.87
C ALA A 13 -37.14 27.46 18.11
N ILE A 14 -36.33 28.39 18.61
CA ILE A 14 -35.00 28.69 18.05
C ILE A 14 -34.09 27.48 18.25
N PHE A 15 -34.07 26.88 19.45
CA PHE A 15 -33.25 25.70 19.72
C PHE A 15 -33.67 24.50 18.85
N GLY A 16 -34.98 24.27 18.68
CA GLY A 16 -35.51 23.21 17.82
C GLY A 16 -35.13 23.39 16.34
N SER A 17 -35.17 24.63 15.83
CA SER A 17 -34.80 24.91 14.43
C SER A 17 -33.30 24.79 14.18
N VAL A 18 -32.46 25.24 15.11
CA VAL A 18 -31.00 25.05 15.07
C VAL A 18 -30.65 23.56 15.15
N PHE A 19 -31.24 22.83 16.10
CA PHE A 19 -31.04 21.38 16.24
C PHE A 19 -31.49 20.60 14.98
N PHE A 20 -32.59 21.03 14.35
CA PHE A 20 -33.07 20.46 13.09
C PHE A 20 -32.14 20.78 11.91
N PHE A 21 -31.51 21.95 11.88
CA PHE A 21 -30.57 22.36 10.85
C PHE A 21 -29.22 21.63 10.98
N GLU A 22 -28.74 21.42 12.21
CA GLU A 22 -27.53 20.62 12.52
C GLU A 22 -27.67 19.17 12.02
N LYS A 23 -28.83 18.53 12.29
CA LYS A 23 -29.11 17.17 11.82
C LYS A 23 -29.18 17.05 10.29
N ARG A 24 -29.58 18.11 9.58
CA ARG A 24 -29.60 18.13 8.11
C ARG A 24 -28.20 18.21 7.51
N LYS A 25 -27.26 18.89 8.18
CA LYS A 25 -25.85 18.99 7.73
C LYS A 25 -25.15 17.62 7.77
N GLN A 26 -25.39 16.83 8.82
CA GLN A 26 -24.87 15.46 8.92
C GLN A 26 -25.44 14.48 7.88
N ARG A 27 -26.68 14.68 7.42
CA ARG A 27 -27.28 13.80 6.39
C ARG A 27 -26.74 14.05 4.97
N ARG A 28 -26.25 15.26 4.68
CA ARG A 28 -25.76 15.64 3.34
C ARG A 28 -24.34 15.13 3.01
N SER A 29 -23.55 14.68 4.00
CA SER A 29 -22.20 14.15 3.74
C SER A 29 -22.15 12.64 3.51
N LYS A 30 -23.26 11.92 3.64
CA LYS A 30 -23.33 10.49 3.32
C LYS A 30 -23.55 10.32 1.81
N LYS A 31 -22.54 10.66 1.01
CA LYS A 31 -22.46 10.15 -0.37
C LYS A 31 -22.32 8.63 -0.26
N GLU A 32 -23.36 7.90 -0.66
CA GLU A 32 -23.28 6.45 -0.82
C GLU A 32 -22.15 6.15 -1.80
N LYS A 33 -21.07 5.55 -1.28
CA LYS A 33 -20.01 5.02 -2.13
C LYS A 33 -20.63 3.90 -2.96
N PRO A 34 -20.29 3.78 -4.25
CA PRO A 34 -20.71 2.62 -5.04
C PRO A 34 -20.35 1.35 -4.26
N ASP A 35 -21.30 0.43 -4.15
CA ASP A 35 -21.14 -0.85 -3.49
C ASP A 35 -20.25 -1.75 -4.36
N ILE A 36 -18.96 -1.42 -4.37
CA ILE A 36 -17.94 -2.23 -5.01
C ILE A 36 -17.63 -3.33 -4.01
N PRO A 37 -17.88 -4.62 -4.36
CA PRO A 37 -17.56 -5.71 -3.46
C PRO A 37 -16.09 -5.63 -3.08
N SER A 38 -15.81 -5.77 -1.78
CA SER A 38 -14.44 -5.70 -1.29
C SER A 38 -13.58 -6.74 -2.02
N ALA A 39 -12.28 -6.46 -2.18
CA ALA A 39 -11.36 -7.43 -2.78
C ALA A 39 -11.39 -8.80 -2.06
N GLN A 40 -11.67 -8.81 -0.76
CA GLN A 40 -11.86 -10.03 0.04
C GLN A 40 -13.13 -10.79 -0.37
N THR A 41 -14.24 -10.08 -0.55
CA THR A 41 -15.51 -10.66 -1.03
C THR A 41 -15.36 -11.23 -2.44
N PHE A 42 -14.64 -10.52 -3.32
CA PHE A 42 -14.34 -10.99 -4.68
C PHE A 42 -13.47 -12.26 -4.67
N LEU A 43 -12.42 -12.29 -3.85
CA LEU A 43 -11.51 -13.44 -3.70
C LEU A 43 -12.04 -14.55 -2.78
N LYS A 44 -13.26 -14.40 -2.23
CA LYS A 44 -13.89 -15.32 -1.26
C LYS A 44 -13.01 -15.59 -0.03
N ILE A 45 -12.30 -14.57 0.45
CA ILE A 45 -11.51 -14.65 1.68
C ILE A 45 -12.46 -14.49 2.86
N LYS A 46 -12.47 -15.47 3.76
CA LYS A 46 -13.30 -15.45 4.97
C LYS A 46 -12.71 -14.54 6.04
N ASP A 47 -11.39 -14.63 6.26
CA ASP A 47 -10.71 -13.87 7.31
C ASP A 47 -9.18 -13.83 7.06
N ILE A 48 -8.50 -12.84 7.63
CA ILE A 48 -7.04 -12.74 7.62
C ILE A 48 -6.59 -12.47 9.06
N ARG A 49 -6.01 -13.47 9.72
CA ARG A 49 -5.54 -13.36 11.12
C ARG A 49 -4.27 -14.18 11.32
N HIS A 50 -3.42 -13.74 12.24
CA HIS A 50 -2.18 -14.44 12.59
C HIS A 50 -1.29 -14.76 11.38
N SER A 51 -1.18 -13.81 10.44
CA SER A 51 -0.40 -13.96 9.20
C SER A 51 -0.84 -15.11 8.28
N ALA A 52 -2.08 -15.60 8.44
CA ALA A 52 -2.69 -16.59 7.58
C ALA A 52 -3.99 -16.07 6.95
N ILE A 53 -4.22 -16.46 5.69
CA ILE A 53 -5.43 -16.17 4.93
C ILE A 53 -6.35 -17.39 5.07
N ASN A 54 -7.53 -17.19 5.64
CA ASN A 54 -8.57 -18.20 5.77
C ASN A 54 -9.57 -18.08 4.61
N LEU A 55 -9.69 -19.13 3.80
CA LEU A 55 -10.60 -19.16 2.65
C LEU A 55 -11.96 -19.80 2.99
N GLY A 56 -12.15 -20.25 4.23
CA GLY A 56 -13.27 -21.07 4.64
C GLY A 56 -13.00 -22.57 4.46
N ALA A 57 -13.93 -23.42 4.91
CA ALA A 57 -13.87 -24.88 4.78
C ALA A 57 -12.57 -25.56 5.30
N GLY A 58 -11.83 -24.90 6.20
CA GLY A 58 -10.55 -25.44 6.71
C GLY A 58 -9.36 -25.20 5.79
N GLU A 59 -9.52 -24.42 4.72
CA GLU A 59 -8.43 -24.03 3.83
C GLU A 59 -7.72 -22.77 4.31
N TYR A 60 -6.39 -22.88 4.43
CA TYR A 60 -5.52 -21.79 4.83
C TYR A 60 -4.42 -21.58 3.79
N ARG A 61 -4.07 -20.32 3.54
CA ARG A 61 -2.93 -19.92 2.69
C ARG A 61 -2.06 -18.92 3.43
N ALA A 62 -0.75 -19.02 3.21
CA ALA A 62 0.21 -17.99 3.58
C ALA A 62 0.68 -17.29 2.30
N ALA A 63 0.86 -15.98 2.38
CA ALA A 63 1.50 -15.19 1.33
C ALA A 63 2.83 -14.68 1.90
N ILE A 64 3.92 -14.98 1.20
CA ILE A 64 5.27 -14.61 1.61
C ILE A 64 5.87 -13.75 0.50
N GLU A 65 6.38 -12.58 0.87
CA GLU A 65 7.17 -11.75 -0.02
C GLU A 65 8.65 -12.10 0.14
N CYS A 66 9.32 -12.33 -0.98
CA CYS A 66 10.74 -12.67 -1.02
C CYS A 66 11.49 -11.62 -1.84
N GLY A 67 12.62 -11.15 -1.32
CA GLY A 67 13.54 -10.30 -2.06
C GLY A 67 14.37 -11.09 -3.08
N SER A 68 14.87 -10.38 -4.10
CA SER A 68 15.85 -10.93 -5.04
C SER A 68 17.27 -10.82 -4.49
N ILE A 69 18.16 -11.70 -4.96
CA ILE A 69 19.60 -11.62 -4.72
C ILE A 69 20.32 -11.29 -6.03
N ASN A 70 21.46 -10.60 -5.95
CA ASN A 70 22.31 -10.33 -7.12
C ASN A 70 23.13 -11.57 -7.46
N TYR A 71 22.47 -12.58 -8.05
CA TYR A 71 23.05 -13.89 -8.31
C TYR A 71 24.38 -13.82 -9.07
N PHE A 72 24.45 -12.98 -10.10
CA PHE A 72 25.64 -12.81 -10.94
C PHE A 72 26.83 -12.14 -10.25
N LEU A 73 26.65 -11.54 -9.06
CA LEU A 73 27.74 -10.97 -8.28
C LEU A 73 28.34 -11.96 -7.28
N LEU A 74 27.78 -13.16 -7.17
CA LEU A 74 28.27 -14.21 -6.27
C LEU A 74 29.42 -14.98 -6.92
N SER A 75 30.34 -15.50 -6.10
CA SER A 75 31.35 -16.47 -6.56
C SER A 75 30.73 -17.82 -6.92
N ASP A 76 31.43 -18.64 -7.72
CA ASP A 76 30.91 -19.95 -8.18
C ASP A 76 30.50 -20.88 -7.02
N ASN A 77 31.28 -20.85 -5.93
CA ASN A 77 30.97 -21.64 -4.73
C ASN A 77 29.70 -21.15 -4.01
N GLU A 78 29.50 -19.83 -3.95
CA GLU A 78 28.30 -19.24 -3.36
C GLU A 78 27.07 -19.50 -4.23
N GLN A 79 27.21 -19.38 -5.55
CA GLN A 79 26.17 -19.73 -6.51
C GLN A 79 25.69 -21.18 -6.32
N SER A 80 26.62 -22.15 -6.32
CA SER A 80 26.31 -23.57 -6.09
C SER A 80 25.65 -23.83 -4.73
N SER A 81 26.07 -23.09 -3.70
CA SER A 81 25.47 -23.18 -2.36
C SER A 81 24.02 -22.69 -2.35
N VAL A 82 23.73 -21.58 -3.04
CA VAL A 82 22.38 -21.03 -3.21
C VAL A 82 21.49 -21.99 -3.98
N GLU A 83 21.96 -22.50 -5.12
CA GLU A 83 21.23 -23.48 -5.93
C GLU A 83 20.88 -24.73 -5.14
N SER A 84 21.85 -25.27 -4.41
CA SER A 84 21.68 -26.45 -3.55
C SER A 84 20.67 -26.18 -2.43
N ALA A 85 20.70 -25.01 -1.81
CA ALA A 85 19.73 -24.63 -0.78
C ALA A 85 18.31 -24.49 -1.36
N PHE A 86 18.17 -23.87 -2.53
CA PHE A 86 16.89 -23.69 -3.20
C PHE A 86 16.29 -25.03 -3.65
N SER A 87 17.11 -25.94 -4.18
CA SER A 87 16.69 -27.30 -4.55
C SER A 87 16.18 -28.09 -3.34
N ARG A 88 16.90 -28.04 -2.21
CA ARG A 88 16.43 -28.65 -0.95
C ARG A 88 15.11 -28.05 -0.47
N TYR A 89 14.93 -26.74 -0.59
CA TYR A 89 13.68 -26.06 -0.23
C TYR A 89 12.51 -26.56 -1.09
N LEU A 90 12.66 -26.58 -2.42
CA LEU A 90 11.62 -27.07 -3.33
C LEU A 90 11.25 -28.53 -3.06
N SER A 91 12.26 -29.36 -2.76
CA SER A 91 12.07 -30.77 -2.43
C SER A 91 11.32 -30.98 -1.11
N GLY A 92 11.37 -30.01 -0.19
CA GLY A 92 10.66 -30.04 1.09
C GLY A 92 9.19 -29.61 1.01
N LEU A 93 8.70 -29.17 -0.15
CA LEU A 93 7.33 -28.69 -0.29
C LEU A 93 6.34 -29.86 -0.37
N THR A 94 5.53 -30.02 0.68
CA THR A 94 4.53 -31.10 0.78
C THR A 94 3.12 -30.67 0.34
N ARG A 95 2.93 -29.39 0.00
CA ARG A 95 1.63 -28.79 -0.34
C ARG A 95 1.77 -27.95 -1.61
N PRO A 96 0.67 -27.73 -2.36
CA PRO A 96 0.70 -26.85 -3.52
C PRO A 96 1.18 -25.45 -3.15
N VAL A 97 2.19 -24.96 -3.86
CA VAL A 97 2.69 -23.59 -3.77
C VAL A 97 2.47 -22.88 -5.10
N GLN A 98 2.32 -21.56 -5.03
CA GLN A 98 2.22 -20.71 -6.21
C GLN A 98 3.36 -19.71 -6.19
N PHE A 99 4.15 -19.67 -7.26
CA PHE A 99 5.16 -18.65 -7.48
C PHE A 99 4.55 -17.51 -8.31
N GLN A 100 4.62 -16.30 -7.78
CA GLN A 100 4.26 -15.10 -8.51
C GLN A 100 5.53 -14.27 -8.75
N ILE A 101 5.97 -14.22 -10.01
CA ILE A 101 7.14 -13.44 -10.42
C ILE A 101 6.63 -12.22 -11.17
N GLN A 102 7.02 -11.04 -10.71
CA GLN A 102 6.68 -9.78 -11.36
C GLN A 102 7.96 -9.06 -11.79
N THR A 103 8.18 -8.97 -13.09
CA THR A 103 9.22 -8.10 -13.64
C THR A 103 8.67 -6.68 -13.73
N ARG A 104 9.36 -5.73 -13.11
CA ARG A 104 9.03 -4.30 -13.22
C ARG A 104 10.20 -3.59 -13.86
N GLN A 105 9.91 -2.68 -14.79
CA GLN A 105 10.93 -1.75 -15.24
C GLN A 105 11.33 -0.86 -14.06
N VAL A 106 12.61 -0.81 -13.77
CA VAL A 106 13.14 0.06 -12.72
C VAL A 106 12.99 1.51 -13.20
N ASP A 107 12.21 2.30 -12.47
CA ASP A 107 12.11 3.73 -12.75
C ASP A 107 13.38 4.44 -12.28
N MET A 108 14.31 4.66 -13.20
CA MET A 108 15.55 5.37 -12.93
C MET A 108 15.43 6.89 -13.04
N ARG A 109 14.26 7.45 -13.33
CA ARG A 109 14.09 8.91 -13.48
C ARG A 109 14.47 9.66 -12.21
N TRP A 110 14.16 9.09 -11.05
CA TRP A 110 14.57 9.67 -9.77
C TRP A 110 16.10 9.74 -9.65
N ALA A 111 16.79 8.63 -9.95
CA ALA A 111 18.25 8.58 -9.88
C ALA A 111 18.90 9.55 -10.89
N ILE A 112 18.40 9.60 -12.13
CA ILE A 112 18.87 10.53 -13.16
C ILE A 112 18.67 11.99 -12.72
N ASN A 113 17.51 12.32 -12.15
CA ASN A 113 17.22 13.66 -11.64
C ASN A 113 18.13 14.03 -10.46
N GLN A 114 18.42 13.09 -9.56
CA GLN A 114 19.39 13.30 -8.48
C GLN A 114 20.77 13.64 -9.06
N ILE A 115 21.26 12.85 -10.01
CA ILE A 115 22.54 13.07 -10.69
C ILE A 115 22.57 14.46 -11.34
N ARG A 116 21.54 14.83 -12.10
CA ARG A 116 21.44 16.15 -12.74
C ARG A 116 21.43 17.30 -11.74
N SER A 117 20.69 17.16 -10.64
CA SER A 117 20.62 18.19 -9.59
C SER A 117 21.94 18.38 -8.83
N ASN A 118 22.73 17.31 -8.73
CA ASN A 118 24.03 17.32 -8.07
C ASN A 118 25.13 17.80 -9.02
N ALA A 119 25.02 17.49 -10.33
CA ALA A 119 25.92 18.01 -11.37
C ALA A 119 25.94 19.54 -11.38
N ALA A 120 24.77 20.19 -11.29
CA ALA A 120 24.66 21.65 -11.26
C ALA A 120 25.31 22.31 -10.02
N ARG A 121 25.56 21.54 -8.96
CA ARG A 121 26.19 22.00 -7.72
C ARG A 121 27.66 21.56 -7.60
N GLN A 122 28.16 20.80 -8.58
CA GLN A 122 29.48 20.22 -8.53
C GLN A 122 30.53 21.26 -8.92
N GLN A 123 31.55 21.42 -8.07
CA GLN A 123 32.64 22.38 -8.32
C GLN A 123 33.77 21.77 -9.15
N ASN A 124 33.88 20.44 -9.19
CA ASN A 124 34.88 19.73 -9.98
C ASN A 124 34.40 19.57 -11.44
N PRO A 125 35.10 20.17 -12.43
CA PRO A 125 34.70 20.14 -13.83
C PRO A 125 34.63 18.73 -14.43
N VAL A 126 35.50 17.81 -13.98
CA VAL A 126 35.54 16.42 -14.47
C VAL A 126 34.31 15.65 -14.01
N LEU A 127 33.93 15.81 -12.74
CA LEU A 127 32.76 15.16 -12.18
C LEU A 127 31.46 15.75 -12.75
N GLN A 128 31.44 17.04 -13.05
CA GLN A 128 30.32 17.68 -13.73
C GLN A 128 30.13 17.11 -15.14
N GLY A 129 31.20 17.05 -15.95
CA GLY A 129 31.11 16.49 -17.30
C GLY A 129 30.73 15.00 -17.32
N TYR A 130 31.20 14.21 -16.34
CA TYR A 130 30.77 12.81 -16.18
C TYR A 130 29.27 12.70 -15.87
N ALA A 131 28.77 13.54 -14.95
CA ALA A 131 27.36 13.53 -14.56
C ALA A 131 26.42 14.02 -15.68
N GLU A 132 26.86 14.98 -16.50
CA GLU A 132 26.12 15.46 -17.68
C GLU A 132 26.02 14.38 -18.76
N ASN A 133 27.10 13.66 -19.05
CA ASN A 133 27.10 12.54 -20.00
C ASN A 133 26.22 11.37 -19.56
N LEU A 134 26.10 11.12 -18.26
CA LEU A 134 25.27 10.04 -17.72
C LEU A 134 23.77 10.40 -17.66
N ALA A 135 23.45 11.70 -17.71
CA ALA A 135 22.10 12.23 -17.56
C ALA A 135 21.51 12.84 -18.86
N GLY A 136 22.28 12.82 -19.96
CA GLY A 136 21.86 13.18 -21.32
C GLY A 136 21.36 11.97 -22.09
#